data_AF-A0A3D1PI38-F1
#
_entry.id   AF-A0A3D1PI38-F1
#
_cell.length_a   1.000
_cell.length_b   1.000
_cell.length_c   1.000
_cell.angle_alpha   90.00
_cell.angle_beta   90.00
_cell.angle_gamma   90.00
#
_symmetry.space_group_name_H-M   'P 1'
#
loop_
_entity.id
_entity.type
_entity.pdbx_description
1 polymer ?
#
loop_
_entity_poly.entity_id
_entity_poly.type
_entity_poly.pdbx_seq_one_letter_code
_entity_poly.pdbx_strand_id
1 'polypeptide(L)' 'MLAALLYGQEDLRLEQVADPIPSTGEVTIQVAAATTCGTDLKVWRRGGHAKMLRPPTLFGHEASGRIVAVGEGV' A
#
# COMPACT_ATOMS: atom_id res chain seq x y z
N MET A 1 -11.91 -1.01 -0.41
CA MET A 1 -11.44 -0.10 0.66
C MET A 1 -10.94 1.23 0.10
N LEU A 2 -10.89 2.28 0.94
CA LEU A 2 -10.22 3.54 0.61
C LEU A 2 -8.71 3.36 0.75
N ALA A 3 -7.92 3.81 -0.24
CA ALA A 3 -6.48 3.68 -0.24
C ALA A 3 -5.78 4.91 -0.83
N ALA A 4 -4.52 5.14 -0.42
CA ALA A 4 -3.66 6.18 -1.01
C ALA A 4 -2.88 5.62 -2.20
N LEU A 5 -3.04 6.24 -3.37
CA LEU A 5 -2.35 5.87 -4.61
C LEU A 5 -1.43 7.01 -5.04
N LEU A 6 -0.16 6.66 -5.29
CA LEU A 6 0.83 7.56 -5.87
C LEU A 6 0.72 7.50 -7.39
N TYR A 7 0.37 8.64 -8.00
CA TYR A 7 0.25 8.81 -9.46
C TYR A 7 1.51 9.38 -10.11
N GLY A 8 2.34 10.06 -9.34
CA GLY A 8 3.54 10.71 -9.84
C GLY A 8 4.10 11.68 -8.83
N GLN A 9 4.95 12.60 -9.30
CA GLN A 9 5.60 13.58 -8.44
C GLN A 9 4.57 14.45 -7.75
N GLU A 10 4.60 14.41 -6.42
CA GLU A 10 3.71 15.17 -5.55
C GLU A 10 2.20 14.92 -5.77
N ASP A 11 1.85 13.82 -6.46
CA ASP A 11 0.47 13.45 -6.80
C ASP A 11 0.07 12.17 -6.05
N LEU A 12 -0.52 12.36 -4.88
CA LEU A 12 -1.07 11.30 -4.05
C LEU A 12 -2.57 11.49 -3.92
N ARG A 13 -3.35 10.47 -4.26
CA ARG A 13 -4.82 10.52 -4.30
C ARG A 13 -5.42 9.45 -3.42
N LEU A 14 -6.57 9.74 -2.84
CA LEU A 14 -7.38 8.75 -2.13
C LEU A 14 -8.40 8.18 -3.10
N GLU A 15 -8.39 6.86 -3.28
CA GLU A 15 -9.31 6.17 -4.20
C GLU A 15 -9.93 4.94 -3.56
N GLN A 16 -11.10 4.57 -4.08
CA GLN A 16 -11.74 3.31 -3.75
C GLN A 16 -11.13 2.21 -4.61
N VAL A 17 -10.53 1.22 -3.96
CA VAL A 17 -9.98 0.01 -4.59
C VAL A 17 -10.73 -1.23 -4.10
N ALA A 18 -10.70 -2.32 -4.86
CA ALA A 18 -11.22 -3.60 -4.41
C ALA A 18 -10.43 -4.10 -3.18
N ASP A 19 -11.10 -4.82 -2.28
CA ASP A 19 -10.41 -5.47 -1.17
C ASP A 19 -9.60 -6.66 -1.72
N PRO A 20 -8.34 -6.85 -1.27
CA PRO A 20 -7.50 -7.92 -1.78
C PRO A 20 -7.96 -9.28 -1.24
N ILE A 21 -7.92 -10.28 -2.12
CA ILE A 21 -8.17 -11.69 -1.78
C ILE A 21 -6.80 -12.38 -1.66
N PRO A 22 -6.49 -13.06 -0.55
CA PRO A 22 -5.17 -13.64 -0.36
C PRO A 22 -4.97 -14.86 -1.26
N SER A 23 -3.80 -14.98 -1.87
CA SER A 23 -3.36 -16.18 -2.60
C SER A 23 -2.82 -17.24 -1.62
N THR A 24 -2.47 -18.42 -2.12
CA THR A 24 -1.78 -19.47 -1.35
C THR A 24 -0.55 -18.90 -0.61
N GLY A 25 -0.47 -19.14 0.70
CA GLY A 25 0.62 -18.62 1.54
C GLY A 25 0.49 -17.15 1.97
N GLU A 26 -0.60 -16.46 1.62
CA GLU A 26 -0.80 -15.04 1.95
C GLU A 26 -1.89 -14.80 2.99
N VAL A 27 -1.86 -13.62 3.62
CA VAL A 27 -2.93 -13.13 4.50
C VAL A 27 -3.42 -11.77 4.03
N THR A 28 -4.71 -11.49 4.18
CA THR A 28 -5.25 -10.13 4.06
C THR A 28 -5.33 -9.50 5.44
N ILE A 29 -4.74 -8.32 5.58
CA ILE A 29 -4.75 -7.53 6.81
C ILE A 29 -5.69 -6.34 6.65
N GLN A 30 -6.67 -6.21 7.54
CA GLN A 30 -7.39 -4.96 7.75
C GLN A 30 -6.48 -4.01 8.53
N VAL A 31 -5.97 -2.99 7.86
CA VAL A 31 -5.09 -1.97 8.44
C VAL A 31 -5.81 -1.21 9.53
N ALA A 32 -5.24 -1.17 10.73
CA ALA A 32 -5.74 -0.39 11.87
C ALA A 32 -4.90 0.88 12.09
N ALA A 33 -3.60 0.80 11.82
CA ALA A 33 -2.69 1.93 11.84
C ALA A 33 -1.67 1.80 10.71
N ALA A 34 -1.31 2.94 10.12
CA ALA A 34 -0.21 3.08 9.19
C ALA A 34 0.61 4.31 9.57
N THR A 35 1.93 4.24 9.37
CA THR A 35 2.85 5.35 9.62
C THR A 35 3.56 5.77 8.34
N THR A 36 4.22 6.90 8.39
CA THR A 36 5.03 7.42 7.28
C THR A 36 6.44 7.68 7.77
N CYS A 37 7.43 7.42 6.90
CA CYS A 37 8.83 7.71 7.18
C CYS A 37 9.45 8.64 6.12
N GLY A 38 10.74 8.97 6.28
CA GLY A 38 11.47 9.80 5.32
C GLY A 38 11.56 9.18 3.91
N THR A 39 11.47 7.86 3.79
CA THR A 39 11.42 7.18 2.48
C THR A 39 10.14 7.52 1.73
N ASP A 40 8.99 7.56 2.41
CA ASP A 40 7.73 7.95 1.78
C ASP A 40 7.81 9.39 1.27
N LEU A 41 8.28 10.33 2.10
CA LEU A 41 8.45 11.73 1.69
C LEU A 41 9.35 11.86 0.45
N LYS A 42 10.49 11.14 0.44
CA LYS A 42 11.42 11.12 -0.70
C LYS A 42 10.76 10.56 -1.96
N VAL A 43 9.98 9.48 -1.85
CA VAL A 43 9.31 8.86 -2.99
C VAL A 43 8.23 9.78 -3.55
N TRP A 44 7.40 10.35 -2.69
CA TRP A 44 6.35 11.30 -3.10
C TRP A 44 6.93 12.52 -3.82
N ARG A 45 7.98 13.16 -3.26
CA ARG A 45 8.67 14.30 -3.89
C ARG A 45 9.37 13.97 -5.21
N ARG A 46 9.75 12.71 -5.43
CA ARG A 46 10.41 12.25 -6.68
C ARG A 46 9.44 11.63 -7.68
N GLY A 47 8.20 11.38 -7.27
CA GLY A 47 7.19 10.72 -8.09
C GLY A 47 7.38 9.23 -8.27
N GLY A 48 8.09 8.56 -7.36
CA GLY A 48 8.31 7.12 -7.42
C GLY A 48 9.68 6.70 -6.93
N HIS A 49 9.93 5.40 -7.03
CA HIS A 49 11.23 4.81 -6.76
C HIS A 49 11.59 3.91 -7.93
N ALA A 50 12.63 4.26 -8.70
CA ALA A 50 12.96 3.61 -9.98
C ALA A 50 13.05 2.08 -9.92
N LYS A 51 13.40 1.50 -8.76
CA LYS A 51 13.47 0.05 -8.55
C LYS A 51 12.27 -0.58 -7.82
N MET A 52 11.46 0.20 -7.11
CA MET A 52 10.46 -0.35 -6.17
C MET A 52 9.03 0.06 -6.48
N LEU A 53 8.79 1.27 -6.99
CA LEU A 53 7.44 1.82 -7.15
C LEU A 53 7.30 2.43 -8.55
N ARG A 54 6.35 1.90 -9.33
CA ARG A 54 5.94 2.41 -10.64
C ARG A 54 4.53 2.97 -10.53
N PRO A 55 4.34 4.30 -10.57
CA PRO A 55 3.02 4.89 -10.57
C PRO A 55 2.18 4.49 -11.80
N PRO A 56 0.84 4.37 -11.66
CA PRO A 56 0.08 4.49 -10.42
C PRO A 56 0.23 3.26 -9.51
N THR A 57 0.43 3.46 -8.20
CA THR A 57 0.61 2.35 -7.25
C THR A 57 0.17 2.69 -5.83
N LEU A 58 -0.19 1.69 -5.03
CA LEU A 58 -0.48 1.85 -3.61
C LEU A 58 0.75 2.40 -2.86
N PHE A 59 0.50 3.25 -1.86
CA PHE A 59 1.55 3.99 -1.18
C PHE A 59 1.64 3.69 0.33
N GLY A 60 2.85 3.71 0.88
CA GLY A 60 3.16 3.38 2.26
C GLY A 60 3.66 1.95 2.46
N HIS A 61 4.43 1.73 3.52
CA HIS A 61 5.08 0.43 3.79
C HIS A 61 5.22 0.10 5.29
N GLU A 62 4.64 0.91 6.16
CA GLU A 62 4.65 0.69 7.61
C GLU A 62 3.20 0.61 8.10
N ALA A 63 2.74 -0.59 8.46
CA ALA A 63 1.36 -0.80 8.88
C ALA A 63 1.24 -1.89 9.95
N SER A 64 0.18 -1.79 10.75
CA SER A 64 -0.28 -2.84 11.65
C SER A 64 -1.79 -2.97 11.59
N GLY A 65 -2.29 -4.17 11.88
CA GLY A 65 -3.70 -4.46 11.73
C GLY A 65 -4.05 -5.89 12.11
N ARG A 66 -5.26 -6.28 11.73
CA ARG A 66 -5.81 -7.61 12.03
C ARG A 66 -5.90 -8.45 10.77
N ILE A 67 -5.53 -9.71 10.85
CA ILE A 67 -5.76 -10.68 9.78
C ILE A 67 -7.28 -10.89 9.63
N VAL A 68 -7.80 -10.72 8.42
CA VAL A 68 -9.23 -10.86 8.10
C VAL A 68 -9.54 -11.98 7.13
N ALA A 69 -8.55 -12.45 6.38
CA ALA A 69 -8.63 -13.62 5.53
C ALA A 69 -7.25 -14.26 5.43
N VAL A 70 -7.23 -15.57 5.20
CA VAL A 70 -6.01 -16.36 4.97
C VAL A 70 -6.17 -17.15 3.69
N GLY A 71 -5.11 -17.26 2.91
CA GLY A 71 -5.06 -18.14 1.75
C GLY A 71 -4.78 -19.58 2.15
N GLU A 72 -4.85 -20.49 1.17
CA GLU A 72 -4.55 -21.89 1.39
C GLU A 72 -3.11 -22.07 1.91
N GLY A 73 -2.92 -22.98 2.86
CA GLY A 73 -1.60 -23.34 3.39
C GLY A 73 -0.99 -22.33 4.38
N VAL A 74 -1.78 -21.37 4.86
CA VAL A 74 -1.45 -20.44 5.95
C VAL A 74 -2.05 -20.90 7.27
#